data_AF-A0A1D2UKK4-F1
#
_entry.id   AF-A0A1D2UKK4-F1
#
_cell.length_a   1.000
_cell.length_b   1.000
_cell.length_c   1.000
_cell.angle_alpha   90.00
_cell.angle_beta   90.00
_cell.angle_gamma   90.00
#
_symmetry.space_group_name_H-M   'P 1'
#
loop_
_entity.id
_entity.type
_entity.pdbx_description
1 polymer ?
#
loop_
_entity_poly.entity_id
_entity_poly.type
_entity_poly.pdbx_seq_one_letter_code
_entity_poly.pdbx_strand_id
1 'polypeptide(L)' 'MRLRSPLESRNAAQSVTLLNNFAPQDVIVAENDGLKTTFNRLDSEKLKGWLDEFSIGELWEKNVLGGRP' A
#
# COMPACT_ATOMS: atom_id res chain seq x y z
N MET A 1 -7.33 -35.81 9.56
CA MET A 1 -6.22 -35.32 8.69
C MET A 1 -6.73 -34.12 7.91
N ARG A 2 -5.97 -33.01 7.97
CA ARG A 2 -6.30 -31.64 7.49
C ARG A 2 -7.51 -31.01 8.23
N LEU A 3 -7.39 -29.79 8.72
CA LEU A 3 -7.36 -28.57 7.92
C LEU A 3 -6.32 -27.56 8.46
N ARG A 4 -5.35 -27.19 7.61
CA ARG A 4 -4.74 -25.86 7.73
C ARG A 4 -5.77 -24.89 7.16
N SER A 5 -6.28 -23.97 7.97
CA SER A 5 -7.07 -22.83 7.50
C SER A 5 -6.10 -21.74 7.04
N PRO A 6 -6.02 -21.39 5.74
CA PRO A 6 -5.30 -20.20 5.32
C PRO A 6 -6.23 -19.01 5.49
N LEU A 7 -6.32 -18.50 6.72
CA LEU A 7 -7.11 -17.32 7.05
C LEU A 7 -6.21 -16.11 7.33
N GLU A 8 -5.15 -15.93 6.54
CA GLU A 8 -4.24 -14.79 6.64
C GLU A 8 -3.76 -14.41 5.23
N SER A 9 -4.51 -13.55 4.51
CA SER A 9 -4.02 -12.69 3.38
C SER A 9 -5.11 -12.16 2.45
N ARG A 10 -6.41 -12.36 2.69
CA ARG A 10 -7.43 -11.85 1.75
C ARG A 10 -7.73 -10.34 1.88
N ASN A 11 -7.32 -9.68 2.96
CA ASN A 11 -7.60 -8.24 3.17
C ASN A 11 -6.67 -7.30 2.40
N ALA A 12 -5.40 -7.68 2.17
CA ALA A 12 -4.43 -6.84 1.47
C ALA A 12 -4.68 -6.82 -0.05
N ALA A 13 -4.88 -8.00 -0.66
CA ALA A 13 -5.03 -8.13 -2.11
C ALA A 13 -6.30 -7.45 -2.67
N GLN A 14 -7.40 -7.41 -1.91
CA GLN A 14 -8.60 -6.66 -2.30
C GLN A 14 -8.41 -5.13 -2.17
N SER A 15 -7.45 -4.67 -1.36
CA SER A 15 -7.15 -3.25 -1.15
C SER A 15 -6.25 -2.67 -2.23
N VAL A 16 -5.39 -3.49 -2.87
CA VAL A 16 -4.48 -3.05 -3.96
C VAL A 16 -5.27 -2.52 -5.17
N THR A 17 -6.31 -3.25 -5.59
CA THR A 17 -7.18 -2.84 -6.71
C THR A 17 -7.88 -1.53 -6.42
N LEU A 18 -8.25 -1.28 -5.16
CA LEU A 18 -8.87 -0.04 -4.73
C LEU A 18 -7.86 1.13 -4.75
N LEU A 19 -6.63 0.90 -4.28
CA LEU A 19 -5.54 1.90 -4.32
C LEU A 19 -5.25 2.37 -5.75
N ASN A 20 -5.32 1.49 -6.74
CA ASN A 20 -5.09 1.81 -8.14
C ASN A 20 -6.13 2.78 -8.73
N ASN A 21 -7.25 3.00 -8.05
CA ASN A 21 -8.29 3.93 -8.49
C ASN A 21 -8.10 5.37 -7.96
N PHE A 22 -7.03 5.64 -7.21
CA PHE A 22 -6.72 6.97 -6.67
C PHE A 22 -5.48 7.56 -7.34
N ALA A 23 -5.41 8.90 -7.39
CA ALA A 23 -4.15 9.56 -7.73
C ALA A 23 -3.23 9.58 -6.49
N PRO A 24 -1.89 9.64 -6.65
CA PRO A 24 -0.97 9.62 -5.52
C PRO A 24 -1.27 10.71 -4.49
N GLN A 25 -1.55 11.93 -4.96
CA GLN A 25 -1.88 13.07 -4.10
C GLN A 25 -3.13 12.86 -3.22
N ASP A 26 -4.02 11.94 -3.58
CA ASP A 26 -5.22 11.59 -2.84
C ASP A 26 -4.99 10.46 -1.81
N VAL A 27 -3.80 9.85 -1.83
CA VAL A 27 -3.42 8.75 -0.94
C VAL A 27 -2.55 9.27 0.20
N ILE A 28 -2.91 8.90 1.43
CA ILE A 28 -2.12 9.15 2.64
C ILE A 28 -1.74 7.79 3.23
N VAL A 29 -0.43 7.57 3.39
CA VAL A 29 0.14 6.42 4.05
C VAL A 29 0.25 6.73 5.53
N ALA A 30 -0.35 5.88 6.36
CA ALA A 30 -0.21 5.94 7.81
C ALA A 30 0.80 4.88 8.27
N GLU A 31 1.85 5.30 8.95
CA GLU A 31 2.88 4.41 9.49
C GLU A 31 2.87 4.50 11.01
N ASN A 32 2.69 3.36 11.67
CA ASN A 32 2.71 3.28 13.12
C ASN A 32 3.95 2.52 13.58
N ASP A 33 4.80 3.19 14.36
CA ASP A 33 6.02 2.62 14.95
C ASP A 33 5.78 2.10 16.38
N GLY A 34 4.53 1.80 16.74
CA GLY A 34 4.11 1.42 18.10
C GLY A 34 3.96 2.57 19.10
N LEU A 35 4.66 3.69 18.89
CA LEU A 35 4.62 4.87 19.78
C LEU A 35 3.85 6.06 19.19
N LYS A 36 3.88 6.20 17.86
CA LYS A 36 3.22 7.29 17.14
C LYS A 36 2.83 6.84 15.75
N THR A 37 1.75 7.43 15.24
CA THR A 37 1.34 7.28 13.85
C THR A 37 1.78 8.51 13.06
N THR A 38 2.58 8.30 12.04
CA THR A 38 2.98 9.33 11.08
C THR A 38 2.11 9.19 9.84
N PHE A 39 1.56 10.31 9.37
CA PHE A 39 0.77 10.35 8.15
C PHE A 39 1.59 11.05 7.08
N ASN A 40 1.85 10.35 5.97
CA ASN A 40 2.59 10.88 4.84
C ASN A 40 1.74 10.81 3.57
N ARG A 41 1.45 11.96 2.97
CA ARG A 41 0.75 12.01 1.68
C ARG A 41 1.72 11.59 0.58
N LEU A 42 1.27 10.77 -0.37
CA LEU A 42 2.11 10.41 -1.50
C LEU A 42 2.33 11.62 -2.40
N ASP A 43 3.57 11.75 -2.84
CA ASP A 43 4.03 12.85 -3.66
C ASP A 43 4.13 12.37 -5.11
N SER A 44 3.26 12.88 -5.97
CA SER A 44 3.19 12.48 -7.37
C SER A 44 4.46 12.80 -8.14
N GLU A 45 5.21 13.85 -7.77
CA GLU A 45 6.45 14.21 -8.44
C GLU A 45 7.57 13.23 -8.06
N LYS A 46 7.68 12.88 -6.77
CA LYS A 46 8.65 11.88 -6.30
C LYS A 46 8.37 10.49 -6.84
N LEU A 47 7.10 10.15 -7.04
CA LEU A 47 6.68 8.86 -7.57
C LEU A 47 6.61 8.82 -9.10
N LYS A 48 6.80 9.95 -9.79
CA LYS A 48 6.60 10.04 -11.25
C LYS A 48 7.37 8.98 -12.04
N GLY A 49 8.64 8.74 -11.70
CA GLY A 49 9.44 7.70 -12.36
C GLY A 49 8.99 6.27 -12.03
N TRP A 50 8.44 6.06 -10.84
CA TRP A 50 7.90 4.76 -10.43
C TRP A 50 6.54 4.48 -11.06
N LEU A 51 5.70 5.51 -11.22
CA LEU A 51 4.36 5.43 -11.81
C LEU A 51 4.38 5.25 -13.33
N ASP A 52 5.54 5.41 -13.97
CA ASP A 52 5.73 5.09 -15.39
C ASP A 52 5.76 3.57 -15.62
N GLU A 53 6.31 2.81 -14.66
CA GLU A 53 6.49 1.36 -14.76
C GLU A 53 5.59 0.54 -13.82
N PHE A 54 5.06 1.14 -12.76
CA PHE A 54 4.31 0.43 -11.71
C PHE A 54 3.06 1.20 -11.27
N SER A 55 1.99 0.48 -10.95
CA SER A 55 0.79 1.04 -10.34
C SER A 55 1.02 1.36 -8.86
N ILE A 56 0.24 2.27 -8.26
CA ILE A 56 0.32 2.61 -6.83
C ILE A 56 0.19 1.35 -5.96
N GLY A 57 -0.73 0.46 -6.30
CA GLY A 57 -0.92 -0.81 -5.62
C GLY A 57 0.33 -1.71 -5.67
N GLU A 58 1.02 -1.77 -6.82
CA GLU A 58 2.26 -2.54 -6.95
C GLU A 58 3.39 -1.93 -6.11
N LEU A 59 3.47 -0.60 -6.05
CA LEU A 59 4.43 0.09 -5.19
C LEU A 59 4.15 -0.16 -3.71
N TRP A 60 2.88 -0.29 -3.32
CA TRP A 60 2.49 -0.68 -1.96
C TRP A 60 2.90 -2.13 -1.65
N GLU A 61 2.62 -3.08 -2.55
CA GLU A 61 3.04 -4.49 -2.40
C GLU A 61 4.57 -4.64 -2.34
N LYS A 62 5.30 -3.82 -3.10
CA LYS A 62 6.77 -3.74 -3.08
C LYS A 62 7.32 -2.99 -1.86
N ASN A 63 6.46 -2.50 -0.96
CA ASN A 63 6.82 -1.71 0.21
C ASN A 63 7.58 -0.40 -0.10
N VAL A 64 7.45 0.11 -1.33
CA VAL A 64 8.06 1.38 -1.77
C VAL A 64 7.36 2.58 -1.13
N LEU A 65 6.05 2.47 -0.88
CA LEU A 65 5.22 3.54 -0.32
C LEU A 65 5.25 3.64 1.22
N GLY A 66 5.79 2.62 1.91
CA GLY A 66 5.64 2.48 3.37
C GLY A 66 4.24 1.96 3.77
N GLY A 67 3.97 1.87 5.07
CA GLY A 67 2.67 1.45 5.62
C GLY A 67 2.27 0.02 5.25
N ARG A 68 2.60 -0.95 6.11
CA ARG A 68 2.19 -2.35 5.93
C ARG A 68 0.82 -2.61 6.56
N PRO A 69 0.02 -3.57 6.05
CA PRO A 69 -1.10 -4.12 6.80
C PRO A 69 -0.63 -4.89 8.04
#